data_AF-D2THU7-F1
#
_entry.id   AF-D2THU7-F1
#
_cell.length_a   1.000
_cell.length_b   1.000
_cell.length_c   1.000
_cell.angle_alpha   90.00
_cell.angle_beta   90.00
_cell.angle_gamma   90.00
#
_symmetry.space_group_name_H-M   'P 1'
#
loop_
_entity.id
_entity.type
_entity.pdbx_description
1 polymer ?
#
loop_
_entity_poly.entity_id
_entity_poly.type
_entity_poly.pdbx_seq_one_letter_code
_entity_poly.pdbx_strand_id
1 'polypeptide(L)'
;MVKSEKFFCRLIGIDTLISFDGIIPSAADFQLRLISLIEQFNKALQEENQTAEESEALCRLLCGYFDKRLMLNQKDNALSWGRYALMHYFYGYTQSQADDDITSLLADLLRSDSNLIFRYARKLLTLLKQVEGQTDALTSLRTACAPRTRLMRMEAVPEPETGCVDTPATSPRLMVLIIGPFAQKWFHQANLSTSDNGHIVWMVAEQSTTLASRLAHAQVTHPPMATVALFPVLVEGVENSALLTEQLMSWQYLFSSIRLNGRLPCIPAFYTRLSQQRHSHDPNRAIWTSSLTPPPHGQLTLESCFHNLVDKLNARDDGQDLYAIQRYALGSTFIAWLAESRLMGVVQSLFKNTPLDLAGVMLADSGQGFTRHGAWSQWLEERYGILPALSASIVMPPLPPLPLPPLADPETTWPAPVSLVKPGPRRRSALPAIIALLLLLACLAGGVYSSVRHNIGEIREQIRQFSPLRKNVAADDASLFPLADTVPLFANGSSNLMPDSEKTLLTIVPVIRRSPEKTFLIIGHSDSTGSAATNMALSAARAQVIKEWLVAHTGLPAGQFITEGAGDTRPIANNDTKEGRAQNRRVEIIPLPR
;
A
#
# COMPACT_ATOMS: atom_id res chain seq x y z
N MET A 1 9.83 -20.45 30.25
CA MET A 1 10.81 -19.34 30.12
C MET A 1 10.41 -18.49 28.94
N VAL A 2 10.36 -17.17 29.10
CA VAL A 2 10.06 -16.25 27.99
C VAL A 2 11.39 -15.81 27.40
N LYS A 3 11.60 -16.05 26.10
CA LYS A 3 12.86 -15.71 25.42
C LYS A 3 13.11 -14.20 25.39
N SER A 4 14.37 -13.78 25.47
CA SER A 4 14.77 -12.36 25.39
C SER A 4 14.30 -11.70 24.09
N GLU A 5 14.24 -12.49 23.01
CA GLU A 5 13.80 -12.08 21.68
C GLU A 5 12.40 -11.47 21.68
N LYS A 6 11.48 -11.98 22.51
CA LYS A 6 10.12 -11.45 22.62
C LYS A 6 10.13 -10.01 23.13
N PHE A 7 10.96 -9.71 24.12
CA PHE A 7 11.07 -8.36 24.69
C PHE A 7 11.82 -7.43 23.73
N PHE A 8 12.87 -7.93 23.08
CA PHE A 8 13.58 -7.16 22.06
C PHE A 8 12.65 -6.78 20.89
N CYS A 9 11.84 -7.70 20.37
CA CYS A 9 10.83 -7.39 19.35
C CYS A 9 9.82 -6.33 19.80
N ARG A 10 9.46 -6.29 21.09
CA ARG A 10 8.60 -5.22 21.64
C ARG A 10 9.31 -3.87 21.63
N LEU A 11 10.59 -3.81 21.99
CA LEU A 11 11.40 -2.59 21.92
C LEU A 11 11.51 -2.08 20.48
N ILE A 12 11.80 -2.97 19.52
CA ILE A 12 11.80 -2.61 18.10
C ILE A 12 10.41 -2.17 17.64
N GLY A 13 9.34 -2.82 18.12
CA GLY A 13 7.97 -2.39 17.86
C GLY A 13 7.70 -0.96 18.33
N ILE A 14 8.13 -0.62 19.54
CA ILE A 14 8.06 0.75 20.08
C ILE A 14 8.81 1.73 19.18
N ASP A 15 10.06 1.43 18.82
CA ASP A 15 10.82 2.27 17.90
C ASP A 15 10.12 2.45 16.54
N THR A 16 9.52 1.38 16.02
CA THR A 16 8.78 1.38 14.75
C THR A 16 7.53 2.27 14.83
N LEU A 17 6.86 2.32 15.99
CA LEU A 17 5.72 3.20 16.22
C LEU A 17 6.12 4.67 16.38
N ILE A 18 7.25 4.94 17.05
CA ILE A 18 7.85 6.29 17.10
C ILE A 18 8.19 6.76 15.68
N SER A 19 8.76 5.85 14.88
CA SER A 19 9.01 5.97 13.44
C SER A 19 7.76 6.22 12.59
N PHE A 20 6.56 5.92 13.09
CA PHE A 20 5.29 6.18 12.42
C PHE A 20 4.64 7.48 12.90
N ASP A 21 5.42 8.38 13.54
CA ASP A 21 4.94 9.60 14.16
C ASP A 21 3.91 9.34 15.27
N GLY A 22 4.02 8.18 15.93
CA GLY A 22 3.12 7.76 17.00
C GLY A 22 3.06 8.77 18.15
N ILE A 23 1.85 9.03 18.62
CA ILE A 23 1.54 9.95 19.71
C ILE A 23 1.77 9.22 21.03
N ILE A 24 2.59 9.80 21.90
CA ILE A 24 2.81 9.33 23.27
C ILE A 24 1.88 10.13 24.19
N PRO A 25 0.80 9.56 24.74
CA PRO A 25 -0.17 10.34 25.53
C PRO A 25 0.41 10.87 26.85
N SER A 26 1.33 10.12 27.46
CA SER A 26 1.93 10.41 28.76
C SER A 26 3.38 9.96 28.79
N ALA A 27 4.34 10.89 28.87
CA ALA A 27 5.77 10.55 28.97
C ALA A 27 6.07 9.73 30.24
N ALA A 28 5.39 10.01 31.35
CA ALA A 28 5.62 9.30 32.62
C ALA A 28 5.19 7.83 32.51
N ASP A 29 3.98 7.57 32.00
CA ASP A 29 3.50 6.19 31.85
C ASP A 29 4.31 5.43 30.79
N PHE A 30 4.71 6.13 29.72
CA PHE A 30 5.55 5.56 28.69
C PHE A 30 6.95 5.21 29.21
N GLN A 31 7.55 6.07 30.04
CA GLN A 31 8.83 5.79 30.70
C GLN A 31 8.75 4.54 31.58
N LEU A 32 7.71 4.43 32.43
CA LEU A 32 7.52 3.24 33.29
C LEU A 32 7.39 1.94 32.48
N ARG A 33 6.71 2.00 31.33
CA ARG A 33 6.58 0.85 30.42
C ARG A 33 7.92 0.46 29.80
N LEU A 34 8.72 1.44 29.38
CA LEU A 34 10.07 1.20 28.85
C LEU A 34 11.00 0.62 29.92
N ILE A 35 10.99 1.17 31.12
CA ILE A 35 11.76 0.66 32.28
C ILE A 35 11.42 -0.81 32.52
N SER A 36 10.14 -1.12 32.68
CA SER A 36 9.71 -2.51 32.94
C SER A 36 10.08 -3.46 31.79
N LEU A 37 10.03 -2.99 30.55
CA LEU A 37 10.38 -3.79 29.38
C LEU A 37 11.90 -4.08 29.31
N ILE A 38 12.73 -3.09 29.64
CA ILE A 38 14.19 -3.23 29.67
C ILE A 38 14.62 -4.15 30.81
N GLU A 39 14.01 -4.03 32.00
CA GLU A 39 14.27 -4.94 33.12
C GLU A 39 13.89 -6.39 32.79
N GLN A 40 12.72 -6.59 32.18
CA GLN A 40 12.28 -7.92 31.72
C GLN A 40 13.21 -8.49 30.65
N PHE A 41 13.71 -7.65 29.75
CA PHE A 41 14.68 -8.04 28.74
C PHE A 41 16.02 -8.45 29.38
N ASN A 42 16.56 -7.66 30.31
CA ASN A 42 17.80 -7.99 31.02
C ASN A 42 17.68 -9.33 31.75
N LYS A 43 16.59 -9.51 32.51
CA LYS A 43 16.31 -10.78 33.20
C LYS A 43 16.25 -11.97 32.24
N ALA A 44 15.60 -11.81 31.09
CA ALA A 44 15.50 -12.86 30.08
C ALA A 44 16.87 -13.20 29.45
N LEU A 45 17.76 -12.22 29.26
CA LEU A 45 19.14 -12.47 28.81
C LEU A 45 19.93 -13.30 29.82
N GLN A 46 19.81 -12.97 31.10
CA GLN A 46 20.47 -13.70 32.18
C GLN A 46 19.94 -15.14 32.29
N GLU A 47 18.63 -15.35 32.11
CA GLU A 47 18.02 -16.69 32.01
C GLU A 47 18.51 -17.47 30.78
N GLU A 48 18.92 -16.79 29.70
CA GLU A 48 19.51 -17.38 28.49
C GLU A 48 21.05 -17.51 28.57
N ASN A 49 21.61 -17.56 29.78
CA ASN A 49 23.02 -17.76 30.09
C ASN A 49 23.97 -16.69 29.49
N GLN A 50 23.49 -15.47 29.29
CA GLN A 50 24.35 -14.34 28.94
C GLN A 50 25.03 -13.77 30.19
N THR A 51 26.24 -13.24 30.03
CA THR A 51 26.96 -12.65 31.18
C THR A 51 26.23 -11.40 31.68
N ALA A 52 26.32 -11.14 32.99
CA ALA A 52 25.75 -9.94 33.59
C ALA A 52 26.34 -8.65 32.97
N GLU A 53 27.63 -8.68 32.62
CA GLU A 53 28.32 -7.56 32.00
C GLU A 53 27.80 -7.27 30.59
N GLU A 54 27.66 -8.28 29.72
CA GLU A 54 27.17 -8.10 28.35
C GLU A 54 25.68 -7.73 28.31
N SER A 55 24.87 -8.34 29.17
CA SER A 55 23.44 -8.03 29.27
C SER A 55 23.20 -6.61 29.75
N GLU A 56 23.97 -6.14 30.74
CA GLU A 56 23.92 -4.78 31.24
C GLU A 56 24.41 -3.76 30.21
N ALA A 57 25.52 -4.06 29.52
CA ALA A 57 26.04 -3.24 28.43
C ALA A 57 25.01 -3.07 27.30
N LEU A 58 24.30 -4.14 26.94
CA LEU A 58 23.24 -4.07 25.93
C LEU A 58 22.04 -3.23 26.40
N CYS A 59 21.64 -3.34 27.67
CA CYS A 59 20.56 -2.53 28.24
C CYS A 59 20.94 -1.04 28.32
N ARG A 60 22.19 -0.72 28.67
CA ARG A 60 22.72 0.64 28.65
C ARG A 60 22.69 1.23 27.23
N LEU A 61 23.10 0.44 26.24
CA LEU A 61 23.03 0.84 24.83
C LEU A 61 21.58 1.15 24.40
N LEU A 62 20.62 0.31 24.80
CA LEU A 62 19.20 0.53 24.54
C LEU A 62 18.67 1.81 25.18
N CYS A 63 19.03 2.08 26.45
CA CYS A 63 18.63 3.29 27.15
C CYS A 63 19.14 4.54 26.42
N GLY A 64 20.43 4.57 26.06
CA GLY A 64 21.02 5.67 25.30
C GLY A 64 20.38 5.86 23.92
N TYR A 65 20.09 4.75 23.23
CA TYR A 65 19.37 4.77 21.95
C TYR A 65 17.99 5.43 22.07
N PHE A 66 17.14 4.96 22.99
CA PHE A 66 15.78 5.48 23.15
C PHE A 66 15.77 6.94 23.62
N ASP A 67 16.68 7.32 24.52
CA ASP A 67 16.82 8.71 24.95
C ASP A 67 17.16 9.61 23.75
N LYS A 68 18.13 9.22 22.92
CA LYS A 68 18.50 9.97 21.72
C LYS A 68 17.34 10.04 20.72
N ARG A 69 16.67 8.91 20.48
CA ARG A 69 15.51 8.79 19.59
C ARG A 69 14.37 9.73 19.99
N LEU A 70 13.99 9.71 21.28
CA LEU A 70 12.87 10.48 21.80
C LEU A 70 13.20 11.98 21.94
N MET A 71 14.47 12.33 22.16
CA MET A 71 14.91 13.73 22.13
C MET A 71 14.84 14.36 20.75
N LEU A 72 15.18 13.62 19.69
CA LEU A 72 15.09 14.13 18.30
C LEU A 72 13.64 14.40 17.87
N ASN A 73 12.70 13.57 18.33
CA ASN A 73 11.27 13.72 18.03
C ASN A 73 10.56 14.84 18.82
N GLN A 74 11.27 15.62 19.66
CA GLN A 74 10.67 16.73 20.43
C GLN A 74 10.35 17.98 19.60
N LYS A 75 10.89 18.10 18.38
CA LYS A 75 10.74 19.34 17.60
C LYS A 75 9.29 19.68 17.22
N ASP A 76 8.39 18.71 17.22
CA ASP A 76 6.97 18.90 16.85
C ASP A 76 5.96 18.60 17.99
N ASN A 77 6.41 18.12 19.16
CA ASN A 77 5.52 17.72 20.27
C ASN A 77 5.92 18.35 21.62
N ALA A 78 4.91 18.80 22.39
CA ALA A 78 5.04 19.48 23.69
C ALA A 78 5.58 18.61 24.86
N LEU A 79 6.13 17.42 24.58
CA LEU A 79 6.62 16.47 25.58
C LEU A 79 8.13 16.59 25.75
N SER A 80 8.58 17.14 26.89
CA SER A 80 10.00 17.19 27.24
C SER A 80 10.49 15.84 27.79
N TRP A 81 11.13 15.01 26.96
CA TRP A 81 11.70 13.72 27.37
C TRP A 81 12.86 13.87 28.37
N GLY A 82 13.50 15.04 28.47
CA GLY A 82 14.69 15.22 29.31
C GLY A 82 14.53 14.89 30.80
N ARG A 83 13.32 15.03 31.35
CA ARG A 83 13.02 14.62 32.74
C ARG A 83 12.78 13.12 32.90
N TYR A 84 12.59 12.42 31.79
CA TYR A 84 12.22 11.00 31.70
C TYR A 84 13.34 10.16 31.07
N ALA A 85 14.56 10.71 30.95
CA ALA A 85 15.69 10.01 30.36
C ALA A 85 15.98 8.69 31.08
N LEU A 86 16.03 7.60 30.33
CA LEU A 86 16.28 6.25 30.82
C LEU A 86 17.71 6.11 31.36
N MET A 87 18.67 6.75 30.70
CA MET A 87 20.06 6.78 31.16
C MET A 87 20.17 7.38 32.57
N HIS A 88 19.43 8.47 32.83
CA HIS A 88 19.41 9.08 34.16
C HIS A 88 18.72 8.19 35.19
N TYR A 89 17.66 7.49 34.81
CA TYR A 89 16.92 6.60 35.71
C TYR A 89 17.76 5.40 36.16
N PHE A 90 18.38 4.69 35.21
CA PHE A 90 19.14 3.47 35.51
C PHE A 90 20.58 3.75 35.97
N TYR A 91 21.24 4.78 35.43
CA TYR A 91 22.68 4.99 35.60
C TYR A 91 23.05 6.35 36.24
N GLY A 92 22.08 7.22 36.52
CA GLY A 92 22.30 8.53 37.13
C GLY A 92 22.84 9.60 36.17
N TYR A 93 23.22 10.76 36.72
CA TYR A 93 23.78 11.87 35.94
C TYR A 93 25.27 11.64 35.65
N THR A 94 25.59 11.07 34.49
CA THR A 94 26.97 11.01 34.00
C THR A 94 27.33 12.34 33.32
N GLN A 95 28.14 13.17 33.99
CA GLN A 95 28.65 14.40 33.38
C GLN A 95 29.58 14.06 32.20
N SER A 96 29.20 14.50 30.99
CA SER A 96 30.09 14.78 29.87
C SER A 96 30.86 13.58 29.25
N GLN A 97 30.18 12.71 28.48
CA GLN A 97 30.76 11.92 27.35
C GLN A 97 29.75 11.04 26.57
N ALA A 98 28.45 11.40 26.53
CA ALA A 98 27.38 10.47 26.16
C ALA A 98 27.44 9.90 24.72
N ASP A 99 27.91 10.66 23.72
CA ASP A 99 27.91 10.19 22.32
C ASP A 99 29.14 9.31 21.98
N ASP A 100 30.31 9.60 22.57
CA ASP A 100 31.53 8.79 22.38
C ASP A 100 31.46 7.43 23.12
N ASP A 101 30.62 7.34 24.17
CA ASP A 101 30.40 6.14 24.99
C ASP A 101 29.46 5.12 24.32
N ILE A 102 28.44 5.57 23.58
CA ILE A 102 27.48 4.66 22.91
C ILE A 102 28.13 3.91 21.76
N THR A 103 28.94 4.59 20.94
CA THR A 103 29.59 3.98 19.77
C THR A 103 30.69 3.00 20.18
N SER A 104 31.44 3.30 21.25
CA SER A 104 32.46 2.40 21.80
C SER A 104 31.81 1.17 22.44
N LEU A 105 30.76 1.35 23.24
CA LEU A 105 29.98 0.26 23.84
C LEU A 105 29.38 -0.67 22.77
N LEU A 106 28.84 -0.09 21.69
CA LEU A 106 28.36 -0.85 20.55
C LEU A 106 29.49 -1.66 19.89
N ALA A 107 30.67 -1.07 19.73
CA ALA A 107 31.83 -1.76 19.15
C ALA A 107 32.25 -2.96 20.00
N ASP A 108 32.22 -2.85 21.32
CA ASP A 108 32.57 -3.93 22.24
C ASP A 108 31.52 -5.06 22.20
N LEU A 109 30.23 -4.71 22.21
CA LEU A 109 29.14 -5.69 22.07
C LEU A 109 29.17 -6.42 20.71
N LEU A 110 29.60 -5.75 19.64
CA LEU A 110 29.77 -6.39 18.32
C LEU A 110 30.98 -7.35 18.28
N ARG A 111 31.92 -7.23 19.22
CA ARG A 111 33.06 -8.16 19.39
C ARG A 111 32.75 -9.33 20.33
N SER A 112 31.64 -9.29 21.07
CA SER A 112 31.21 -10.37 22.00
C SER A 112 31.19 -11.74 21.33
N ASP A 113 31.69 -12.77 22.02
CA ASP A 113 31.65 -14.15 21.52
C ASP A 113 30.22 -14.72 21.46
N SER A 114 29.27 -14.12 22.18
CA SER A 114 27.87 -14.52 22.15
C SER A 114 27.19 -14.15 20.82
N ASN A 115 26.66 -15.17 20.14
CA ASN A 115 25.89 -14.96 18.91
C ASN A 115 24.57 -14.20 19.16
N LEU A 116 24.00 -14.31 20.36
CA LEU A 116 22.74 -13.66 20.71
C LEU A 116 22.95 -12.16 20.96
N ILE A 117 23.97 -11.79 21.74
CA ILE A 117 24.36 -10.39 21.97
C ILE A 117 24.78 -9.74 20.66
N PHE A 118 25.60 -10.42 19.86
CA PHE A 118 25.99 -9.93 18.54
C PHE A 118 24.79 -9.62 17.64
N ARG A 119 23.77 -10.49 17.61
CA ARG A 119 22.54 -10.27 16.83
C ARG A 119 21.79 -9.02 17.28
N TYR A 120 21.63 -8.80 18.59
CA TYR A 120 20.96 -7.61 19.10
C TYR A 120 21.75 -6.33 18.87
N ALA A 121 23.05 -6.34 19.16
CA ALA A 121 23.95 -5.20 18.93
C ALA A 121 23.94 -4.77 17.45
N ARG A 122 23.92 -5.75 16.54
CA ARG A 122 23.83 -5.50 15.11
C ARG A 122 22.50 -4.85 14.68
N LYS A 123 21.36 -5.31 15.22
CA LYS A 123 20.07 -4.66 14.95
C LYS A 123 20.06 -3.21 15.46
N LEU A 124 20.66 -2.98 16.65
CA LEU A 124 20.83 -1.64 17.21
C LEU A 124 21.77 -0.75 16.38
N LEU A 125 22.83 -1.30 15.79
CA LEU A 125 23.68 -0.57 14.83
C LEU A 125 22.85 -0.02 13.65
N THR A 126 21.95 -0.85 13.11
CA THR A 126 21.07 -0.45 12.00
C THR A 126 20.08 0.63 12.42
N LEU A 127 19.54 0.55 13.64
CA LEU A 127 18.65 1.57 14.21
C LEU A 127 19.38 2.88 14.51
N LEU A 128 20.56 2.84 15.14
CA LEU A 128 21.37 4.02 15.44
C LEU A 128 21.72 4.81 14.18
N LYS A 129 22.01 4.11 13.07
CA LYS A 129 22.25 4.73 11.77
C LYS A 129 21.04 5.55 11.26
N GLN A 130 19.82 5.16 11.61
CA GLN A 130 18.61 5.93 11.28
C GLN A 130 18.53 7.24 12.08
N VAL A 131 19.00 7.21 13.33
CA VAL A 131 18.92 8.32 14.29
C VAL A 131 20.05 9.33 14.10
N GLU A 132 21.28 8.85 13.92
CA GLU A 132 22.50 9.68 13.84
C GLU A 132 22.89 10.04 12.40
N GLY A 133 22.31 9.36 11.41
CA GLY A 133 22.76 9.44 10.03
C GLY A 133 23.98 8.55 9.75
N GLN A 134 24.59 8.72 8.57
CA GLN A 134 25.77 7.95 8.17
C GLN A 134 27.03 8.63 8.72
N THR A 135 27.49 8.20 9.89
CA THR A 135 28.81 8.59 10.41
C THR A 135 29.88 7.58 9.96
N ASP A 136 31.13 8.06 9.84
CA ASP A 136 32.26 7.22 9.44
C ASP A 136 32.52 6.08 10.45
N ALA A 137 32.27 6.33 11.74
CA ALA A 137 32.39 5.35 12.80
C ALA A 137 31.39 4.19 12.64
N LEU A 138 30.09 4.47 12.48
CA LEU A 138 29.06 3.44 12.28
C LEU A 138 29.27 2.67 10.96
N THR A 139 29.74 3.36 9.92
CA THR A 139 30.06 2.72 8.63
C THR A 139 31.21 1.75 8.78
N SER A 140 32.25 2.13 9.51
CA SER A 140 33.42 1.28 9.81
C SER A 140 33.02 0.05 10.63
N LEU A 141 32.21 0.22 11.68
CA LEU A 141 31.70 -0.90 12.49
C LEU A 141 30.89 -1.88 11.65
N ARG A 142 30.03 -1.39 10.75
CA ARG A 142 29.26 -2.23 9.83
C ARG A 142 30.17 -3.07 8.93
N THR A 143 31.22 -2.47 8.37
CA THR A 143 32.19 -3.19 7.53
C THR A 143 32.96 -4.25 8.32
N ALA A 144 33.36 -3.96 9.56
CA ALA A 144 34.06 -4.90 10.44
C ALA A 144 33.22 -6.13 10.78
N CYS A 145 31.89 -5.98 10.89
CA CYS A 145 30.97 -7.08 11.23
C CYS A 145 30.52 -7.93 10.03
N ALA A 146 30.81 -7.50 8.80
CA ALA A 146 30.39 -8.17 7.58
C ALA A 146 30.85 -9.65 7.48
N PRO A 147 32.08 -10.05 7.86
CA PRO A 147 32.53 -11.44 7.78
C PRO A 147 31.74 -12.38 8.68
N ARG A 148 31.57 -12.02 9.97
CA ARG A 148 30.81 -12.83 10.95
C ARG A 148 29.34 -12.97 10.56
N THR A 149 28.77 -11.93 9.97
CA THR A 149 27.43 -11.99 9.34
C THR A 149 27.35 -13.13 8.35
N ARG A 150 28.30 -13.18 7.41
CA ARG A 150 28.25 -14.07 6.27
C ARG A 150 28.36 -15.52 6.75
N LEU A 151 29.20 -15.77 7.76
CA LEU A 151 29.31 -17.07 8.41
C LEU A 151 27.98 -17.51 9.06
N MET A 152 27.36 -16.65 9.86
CA MET A 152 26.03 -16.94 10.44
C MET A 152 24.95 -17.17 9.37
N ARG A 153 25.05 -16.49 8.23
CA ARG A 153 24.13 -16.66 7.10
C ARG A 153 24.36 -17.96 6.34
N MET A 154 25.58 -18.49 6.30
CA MET A 154 25.88 -19.77 5.66
C MET A 154 25.45 -20.96 6.53
N GLU A 155 25.44 -20.80 7.86
CA GLU A 155 24.89 -21.79 8.79
C GLU A 155 23.35 -21.81 8.83
N ALA A 156 22.71 -20.67 8.56
CA ALA A 156 21.27 -20.62 8.31
C ALA A 156 20.99 -21.27 6.96
N VAL A 157 20.26 -22.39 6.96
CA VAL A 157 19.83 -23.11 5.75
C VAL A 157 19.34 -22.07 4.73
N PRO A 158 19.97 -21.93 3.56
CA PRO A 158 19.43 -21.04 2.55
C PRO A 158 18.03 -21.56 2.24
N GLU A 159 17.02 -20.68 2.29
CA GLU A 159 15.86 -20.94 1.44
C GLU A 159 16.43 -21.30 0.07
N PRO A 160 15.96 -22.36 -0.60
CA PRO A 160 16.24 -22.45 -2.01
C PRO A 160 15.87 -21.08 -2.55
N GLU A 161 16.85 -20.36 -3.10
CA GLU A 161 16.54 -19.44 -4.17
C GLU A 161 15.51 -20.20 -5.00
N THR A 162 14.44 -19.55 -5.39
CA THR A 162 13.58 -20.06 -6.44
C THR A 162 14.42 -20.13 -7.72
N GLY A 163 15.41 -21.02 -7.73
CA GLY A 163 16.05 -21.61 -8.84
C GLY A 163 14.94 -22.40 -9.48
N CYS A 164 14.54 -21.88 -10.63
CA CYS A 164 13.79 -22.59 -11.62
C CYS A 164 14.40 -23.99 -11.72
N VAL A 165 13.75 -24.99 -11.11
CA VAL A 165 13.95 -26.36 -11.53
C VAL A 165 13.20 -26.43 -12.84
N ASP A 166 13.98 -26.40 -13.92
CA ASP A 166 13.53 -26.55 -15.30
C ASP A 166 12.73 -27.84 -15.45
N THR A 167 11.43 -27.69 -15.24
CA THR A 167 10.40 -28.56 -15.79
C THR A 167 9.31 -27.62 -16.31
N PRO A 168 8.86 -27.77 -17.57
CA PRO A 168 7.86 -26.89 -18.16
C PRO A 168 6.49 -27.23 -17.57
N ALA A 169 6.25 -26.83 -16.33
CA ALA A 169 4.94 -26.91 -15.69
C ALA A 169 4.19 -25.61 -16.00
N THR A 170 3.39 -25.64 -17.05
CA THR A 170 2.35 -24.64 -17.37
C THR A 170 1.71 -24.10 -16.09
N SER A 171 1.93 -22.83 -15.75
CA SER A 171 1.33 -22.24 -14.53
C SER A 171 -0.20 -22.40 -14.59
N PRO A 172 -0.83 -23.01 -13.57
CA PRO A 172 -2.26 -23.29 -13.61
C PRO A 172 -3.05 -21.98 -13.69
N ARG A 173 -4.09 -21.97 -14.51
CA ARG A 173 -5.02 -20.84 -14.55
C ARG A 173 -5.77 -20.75 -13.21
N LEU A 174 -5.73 -19.60 -12.55
CA LEU A 174 -6.22 -19.38 -11.19
C LEU A 174 -7.42 -18.43 -11.18
N MET A 175 -8.46 -18.77 -10.43
CA MET A 175 -9.62 -17.93 -10.19
C MET A 175 -9.61 -17.49 -8.73
N VAL A 176 -9.57 -16.19 -8.48
CA VAL A 176 -9.52 -15.61 -7.14
C VAL A 176 -10.84 -14.94 -6.79
N LEU A 177 -11.53 -15.47 -5.78
CA LEU A 177 -12.79 -14.93 -5.27
C LEU A 177 -12.54 -14.09 -4.03
N ILE A 178 -12.83 -12.79 -4.09
CA ILE A 178 -12.79 -11.91 -2.92
C ILE A 178 -14.11 -12.04 -2.17
N ILE A 179 -14.05 -12.47 -0.92
CA ILE A 179 -15.22 -12.77 -0.07
C ILE A 179 -15.10 -12.11 1.32
N GLY A 180 -16.23 -11.96 2.00
CA GLY A 180 -16.28 -11.52 3.41
C GLY A 180 -16.65 -10.05 3.62
N PRO A 181 -16.52 -9.53 4.86
CA PRO A 181 -17.08 -8.25 5.30
C PRO A 181 -16.62 -7.03 4.52
N PHE A 182 -15.39 -7.09 4.01
CA PHE A 182 -14.75 -5.98 3.33
C PHE A 182 -14.81 -6.12 1.80
N ALA A 183 -15.22 -7.29 1.29
CA ALA A 183 -15.27 -7.58 -0.15
C ALA A 183 -16.18 -6.59 -0.88
N GLN A 184 -17.41 -6.44 -0.38
CA GLN A 184 -18.39 -5.50 -0.90
C GLN A 184 -17.82 -4.08 -0.87
N LYS A 185 -17.63 -3.50 0.32
CA LYS A 185 -17.25 -2.09 0.49
C LYS A 185 -15.96 -1.68 -0.24
N TRP A 186 -14.95 -2.55 -0.31
CA TRP A 186 -13.62 -2.15 -0.74
C TRP A 186 -13.21 -2.67 -2.13
N PHE A 187 -13.95 -3.61 -2.73
CA PHE A 187 -13.56 -4.25 -3.99
C PHE A 187 -14.64 -4.17 -5.08
N HIS A 188 -15.61 -3.27 -4.95
CA HIS A 188 -16.82 -3.24 -5.79
C HIS A 188 -16.65 -3.11 -7.32
N GLN A 189 -15.61 -2.44 -7.90
CA GLN A 189 -15.28 -2.52 -9.35
C GLN A 189 -14.10 -1.64 -9.87
N ALA A 190 -13.62 -2.00 -11.08
CA ALA A 190 -12.68 -1.40 -12.05
C ALA A 190 -11.23 -1.95 -12.11
N ASN A 191 -10.57 -2.29 -10.99
CA ASN A 191 -9.16 -2.74 -10.97
C ASN A 191 -8.96 -4.25 -10.80
N LEU A 192 -10.01 -5.06 -10.90
CA LEU A 192 -9.92 -6.52 -10.90
C LEU A 192 -9.54 -6.96 -12.33
N SER A 193 -8.32 -6.65 -12.74
CA SER A 193 -7.79 -6.98 -14.07
C SER A 193 -7.75 -8.49 -14.24
N THR A 194 -8.41 -9.03 -15.26
CA THR A 194 -7.90 -10.25 -15.92
C THR A 194 -6.45 -9.97 -16.29
N SER A 195 -5.51 -10.83 -15.88
CA SER A 195 -4.12 -10.65 -16.31
C SER A 195 -4.06 -10.61 -17.84
N ASP A 196 -3.16 -9.81 -18.43
CA ASP A 196 -3.03 -9.62 -19.88
C ASP A 196 -2.86 -10.94 -20.67
N ASN A 197 -2.48 -12.02 -19.97
CA ASN A 197 -2.28 -13.36 -20.53
C ASN A 197 -3.44 -14.36 -20.22
N GLY A 198 -4.53 -13.92 -19.57
CA GLY A 198 -5.73 -14.75 -19.32
C GLY A 198 -5.54 -15.89 -18.32
N HIS A 199 -4.48 -15.84 -17.50
CA HIS A 199 -4.18 -16.90 -16.51
C HIS A 199 -4.87 -16.69 -15.18
N ILE A 200 -5.24 -15.45 -14.81
CA ILE A 200 -5.86 -15.17 -13.51
C ILE A 200 -7.13 -14.34 -13.67
N VAL A 201 -8.22 -14.80 -13.06
CA VAL A 201 -9.53 -14.15 -13.06
C VAL A 201 -9.90 -13.75 -11.65
N TRP A 202 -10.09 -12.46 -11.41
CA TRP A 202 -10.58 -11.93 -10.15
C TRP A 202 -12.10 -11.76 -10.19
N MET A 203 -12.77 -12.16 -9.12
CA MET A 203 -14.22 -11.96 -8.95
C MET A 203 -14.55 -11.60 -7.51
N VAL A 204 -15.61 -10.82 -7.32
CA VAL A 204 -16.12 -10.47 -5.99
C VAL A 204 -17.44 -11.19 -5.75
N ALA A 205 -17.54 -11.87 -4.62
CA ALA A 205 -18.82 -12.31 -4.09
C ALA A 205 -19.24 -11.30 -3.01
N GLU A 206 -20.04 -10.32 -3.42
CA GLU A 206 -20.46 -9.19 -2.56
C GLU A 206 -21.23 -9.67 -1.33
N GLN A 207 -22.01 -10.75 -1.48
CA GLN A 207 -22.81 -11.35 -0.42
C GLN A 207 -22.53 -12.84 -0.33
N SER A 208 -22.60 -13.39 0.88
CA SER A 208 -22.42 -14.82 1.16
C SER A 208 -23.36 -15.68 0.30
N THR A 209 -24.62 -15.27 0.15
CA THR A 209 -25.66 -15.96 -0.65
C THR A 209 -25.32 -16.04 -2.14
N THR A 210 -24.64 -15.03 -2.68
CA THR A 210 -24.28 -14.99 -4.11
C THR A 210 -23.10 -15.88 -4.46
N LEU A 211 -22.30 -16.32 -3.47
CA LEU A 211 -21.07 -17.09 -3.67
C LEU A 211 -21.29 -18.35 -4.50
N ALA A 212 -22.30 -19.16 -4.14
CA ALA A 212 -22.59 -20.42 -4.83
C ALA A 212 -22.98 -20.18 -6.30
N SER A 213 -23.84 -19.18 -6.55
CA SER A 213 -24.27 -18.83 -7.91
C SER A 213 -23.12 -18.28 -8.77
N ARG A 214 -22.23 -17.46 -8.18
CA ARG A 214 -21.05 -16.91 -8.87
C ARG A 214 -20.05 -18.01 -9.22
N LEU A 215 -19.82 -18.94 -8.29
CA LEU A 215 -18.92 -20.07 -8.50
C LEU A 215 -19.46 -21.02 -9.58
N ALA A 216 -20.76 -21.32 -9.55
CA ALA A 216 -21.42 -22.11 -10.59
C ALA A 216 -21.37 -21.43 -11.98
N HIS A 217 -21.65 -20.13 -12.05
CA HIS A 217 -21.55 -19.36 -13.29
C HIS A 217 -20.12 -19.39 -13.84
N ALA A 218 -19.12 -19.17 -12.98
CA ALA A 218 -17.72 -19.11 -13.37
C ALA A 218 -17.17 -20.47 -13.86
N GLN A 219 -17.65 -21.58 -13.30
CA GLN A 219 -17.33 -22.94 -13.79
C GLN A 219 -17.89 -23.20 -15.20
N VAL A 220 -18.95 -22.50 -15.60
CA VAL A 220 -19.56 -22.62 -16.94
C VAL A 220 -18.92 -21.65 -17.94
N THR A 221 -18.59 -20.43 -17.52
CA THR A 221 -18.03 -19.39 -18.41
C THR A 221 -16.53 -19.54 -18.67
N HIS A 222 -15.79 -20.19 -17.79
CA HIS A 222 -14.34 -20.32 -17.90
C HIS A 222 -13.89 -21.79 -18.00
N PRO A 223 -12.77 -22.09 -18.68
CA PRO A 223 -12.14 -23.41 -18.64
C PRO A 223 -11.85 -23.83 -17.19
N PRO A 224 -11.66 -25.13 -16.89
CA PRO A 224 -11.36 -25.58 -15.53
C PRO A 224 -10.12 -24.85 -14.98
N MET A 225 -10.35 -23.98 -14.00
CA MET A 225 -9.35 -23.17 -13.31
C MET A 225 -9.29 -23.58 -11.84
N ALA A 226 -8.10 -23.55 -11.25
CA ALA A 226 -7.97 -23.69 -9.80
C ALA A 226 -8.65 -22.49 -9.13
N THR A 227 -9.55 -22.72 -8.17
CA THR A 227 -10.28 -21.63 -7.50
C THR A 227 -9.78 -21.46 -6.07
N VAL A 228 -9.49 -20.21 -5.68
CA VAL A 228 -9.10 -19.83 -4.32
C VAL A 228 -9.91 -18.61 -3.88
N ALA A 229 -10.30 -18.58 -2.61
CA ALA A 229 -10.94 -17.44 -1.99
C ALA A 229 -9.92 -16.59 -1.22
N LEU A 230 -9.94 -15.28 -1.43
CA LEU A 230 -9.25 -14.32 -0.59
C LEU A 230 -10.26 -13.74 0.40
N PHE A 231 -9.94 -13.79 1.68
CA PHE A 231 -10.76 -13.21 2.75
C PHE A 231 -10.03 -12.00 3.36
N PRO A 232 -10.29 -10.77 2.91
CA PRO A 232 -9.64 -9.58 3.45
C PRO A 232 -10.09 -9.33 4.90
N VAL A 233 -9.14 -9.00 5.77
CA VAL A 233 -9.37 -8.61 7.17
C VAL A 233 -8.69 -7.26 7.42
N LEU A 234 -9.50 -6.20 7.53
CA LEU A 234 -9.01 -4.86 7.88
C LEU A 234 -9.06 -4.71 9.40
N VAL A 235 -7.91 -4.87 10.06
CA VAL A 235 -7.82 -4.87 11.55
C VAL A 235 -7.93 -3.47 12.16
N GLU A 236 -7.60 -2.45 11.38
CA GLU A 236 -7.90 -1.05 11.67
C GLU A 236 -9.37 -0.74 11.35
N GLY A 237 -10.06 -1.67 10.69
CA GLY A 237 -11.36 -1.47 10.10
C GLY A 237 -12.52 -1.37 11.10
N VAL A 238 -12.26 -1.59 12.37
CA VAL A 238 -13.26 -1.76 13.41
C VAL A 238 -12.70 -1.17 14.70
N GLU A 239 -13.55 -0.51 15.48
CA GLU A 239 -13.14 0.28 16.64
C GLU A 239 -12.39 -0.54 17.69
N ASN A 240 -12.87 -1.76 17.99
CA ASN A 240 -12.28 -2.63 19.01
C ASN A 240 -12.34 -4.12 18.64
N SER A 241 -11.60 -4.95 19.37
CA SER A 241 -11.50 -6.40 19.11
C SER A 241 -12.83 -7.15 19.31
N ALA A 242 -13.73 -6.64 20.16
CA ALA A 242 -15.04 -7.27 20.40
C ALA A 242 -15.97 -7.12 19.20
N LEU A 243 -16.08 -5.92 18.63
CA LEU A 243 -16.82 -5.66 17.41
C LEU A 243 -16.24 -6.41 16.21
N LEU A 244 -14.91 -6.51 16.12
CA LEU A 244 -14.26 -7.32 15.08
C LEU A 244 -14.61 -8.81 15.22
N THR A 245 -14.65 -9.31 16.46
CA THR A 245 -15.09 -10.68 16.77
C THR A 245 -16.55 -10.91 16.36
N GLU A 246 -17.45 -10.00 16.73
CA GLU A 246 -18.87 -10.07 16.36
C GLU A 246 -19.05 -10.09 14.84
N GLN A 247 -18.34 -9.21 14.12
CA GLN A 247 -18.38 -9.16 12.67
C GLN A 247 -17.91 -10.49 12.05
N LEU A 248 -16.79 -11.05 12.51
CA LEU A 248 -16.29 -12.33 12.02
C LEU A 248 -17.24 -13.50 12.33
N MET A 249 -17.84 -13.53 13.52
CA MET A 249 -18.82 -14.54 13.92
C MET A 249 -20.11 -14.46 13.10
N SER A 250 -20.60 -13.24 12.82
CA SER A 250 -21.74 -12.99 11.92
C SER A 250 -21.47 -13.57 10.53
N TRP A 251 -20.27 -13.35 9.99
CA TRP A 251 -19.88 -13.93 8.70
C TRP A 251 -19.74 -15.44 8.75
N GLN A 252 -19.19 -16.02 9.82
CA GLN A 252 -19.16 -17.47 10.00
C GLN A 252 -20.57 -18.07 9.91
N TYR A 253 -21.55 -17.45 10.59
CA TYR A 253 -22.94 -17.86 10.50
C TYR A 253 -23.47 -17.78 9.06
N LEU A 254 -23.25 -16.67 8.37
CA LEU A 254 -23.66 -16.49 6.97
C LEU A 254 -23.03 -17.52 6.01
N PHE A 255 -21.76 -17.90 6.21
CA PHE A 255 -21.10 -18.91 5.37
C PHE A 255 -21.55 -20.34 5.71
N SER A 256 -21.90 -20.62 6.97
CA SER A 256 -22.38 -21.93 7.40
C SER A 256 -23.67 -22.37 6.71
N SER A 257 -24.50 -21.42 6.27
CA SER A 257 -25.75 -21.71 5.54
C SER A 257 -25.53 -22.05 4.06
N ILE A 258 -24.33 -21.84 3.52
CA ILE A 258 -24.05 -22.05 2.09
C ILE A 258 -23.74 -23.52 1.83
N ARG A 259 -24.29 -24.04 0.73
CA ARG A 259 -23.93 -25.35 0.17
C ARG A 259 -23.04 -25.13 -1.05
N LEU A 260 -21.81 -25.64 -0.99
CA LEU A 260 -20.86 -25.66 -2.11
C LEU A 260 -20.58 -27.13 -2.52
N ASN A 261 -20.28 -27.33 -3.80
CA ASN A 261 -19.87 -28.64 -4.34
C ASN A 261 -18.40 -28.92 -4.00
N GLY A 262 -18.11 -29.07 -2.71
CA GLY A 262 -16.76 -29.25 -2.17
C GLY A 262 -16.33 -28.10 -1.25
N ARG A 263 -15.14 -28.24 -0.67
CA ARG A 263 -14.53 -27.19 0.15
C ARG A 263 -13.81 -26.17 -0.72
N LEU A 264 -13.99 -24.89 -0.41
CA LEU A 264 -13.36 -23.79 -1.11
C LEU A 264 -12.09 -23.37 -0.37
N PRO A 265 -10.88 -23.56 -0.95
CA PRO A 265 -9.64 -23.11 -0.35
C PRO A 265 -9.67 -21.59 -0.15
N CYS A 266 -9.34 -21.13 1.05
CA CYS A 266 -9.48 -19.75 1.45
C CYS A 266 -8.27 -19.25 2.24
N ILE A 267 -7.79 -18.07 1.87
CA ILE A 267 -6.63 -17.41 2.46
C ILE A 267 -7.10 -16.11 3.13
N PRO A 268 -7.09 -16.03 4.48
CA PRO A 268 -7.24 -14.76 5.17
C PRO A 268 -6.04 -13.85 4.92
N ALA A 269 -6.32 -12.63 4.47
CA ALA A 269 -5.32 -11.59 4.22
C ALA A 269 -5.53 -10.44 5.21
N PHE A 270 -4.59 -10.24 6.12
CA PHE A 270 -4.65 -9.17 7.11
C PHE A 270 -3.89 -7.94 6.61
N TYR A 271 -4.54 -6.78 6.71
CA TYR A 271 -3.98 -5.51 6.24
C TYR A 271 -3.62 -4.64 7.44
N THR A 272 -2.34 -4.30 7.56
CA THR A 272 -1.83 -3.43 8.62
C THR A 272 -0.47 -2.86 8.21
N ARG A 273 -0.04 -1.75 8.79
CA ARG A 273 1.31 -1.22 8.56
C ARG A 273 2.31 -1.93 9.48
N LEU A 274 3.33 -2.55 8.89
CA LEU A 274 4.40 -3.27 9.59
C LEU A 274 5.77 -2.61 9.44
N SER A 275 5.98 -1.76 8.43
CA SER A 275 7.24 -1.02 8.27
C SER A 275 7.10 0.38 7.68
N GLN A 276 8.22 1.11 7.69
CA GLN A 276 8.36 2.40 7.03
C GLN A 276 8.64 2.30 5.53
N GLN A 277 8.77 1.10 4.96
CA GLN A 277 9.18 0.96 3.56
C GLN A 277 8.17 1.60 2.60
N ARG A 278 8.66 2.43 1.68
CA ARG A 278 7.89 3.03 0.59
C ARG A 278 8.59 2.79 -0.74
N HIS A 279 7.82 2.47 -1.77
CA HIS A 279 8.34 2.38 -3.14
C HIS A 279 8.20 3.74 -3.84
N SER A 280 9.29 4.23 -4.44
CA SER A 280 9.34 5.56 -5.07
C SER A 280 8.34 5.75 -6.21
N HIS A 281 8.01 4.68 -6.94
CA HIS A 281 7.12 4.74 -8.10
C HIS A 281 5.69 4.23 -7.81
N ASP A 282 5.47 3.61 -6.65
CA ASP A 282 4.14 3.16 -6.21
C ASP A 282 4.09 3.14 -4.68
N PRO A 283 3.84 4.28 -4.03
CA PRO A 283 3.81 4.36 -2.56
C PRO A 283 2.66 3.56 -1.95
N ASN A 284 1.66 3.17 -2.74
CA ASN A 284 0.49 2.38 -2.30
C ASN A 284 0.75 0.87 -2.38
N ARG A 285 1.86 0.44 -3.00
CA ARG A 285 2.21 -0.96 -3.12
C ARG A 285 2.42 -1.59 -1.74
N ALA A 286 1.55 -2.53 -1.38
CA ALA A 286 1.79 -3.36 -0.20
C ALA A 286 2.89 -4.38 -0.45
N ILE A 287 3.65 -4.67 0.61
CA ILE A 287 4.62 -5.75 0.63
C ILE A 287 3.94 -6.96 1.26
N TRP A 288 3.88 -8.05 0.51
CA TRP A 288 3.17 -9.25 0.90
C TRP A 288 4.14 -10.28 1.47
N THR A 289 3.76 -10.90 2.60
CA THR A 289 4.56 -11.95 3.24
C THR A 289 4.49 -13.29 2.52
N SER A 290 3.48 -13.49 1.67
CA SER A 290 3.21 -14.73 0.93
C SER A 290 2.59 -14.40 -0.43
N SER A 291 2.66 -15.36 -1.36
CA SER A 291 2.09 -15.27 -2.71
C SER A 291 0.78 -16.08 -2.82
N LEU A 292 -0.05 -15.75 -3.81
CA LEU A 292 -1.23 -16.55 -4.18
C LEU A 292 -0.77 -17.83 -4.89
N THR A 293 -0.44 -18.87 -4.12
CA THR A 293 -0.18 -20.21 -4.66
C THR A 293 -1.40 -21.10 -4.48
N PRO A 294 -1.60 -22.10 -5.35
CA PRO A 294 -2.60 -23.14 -5.12
C PRO A 294 -2.39 -23.77 -3.73
N PRO A 295 -3.47 -24.09 -3.00
CA PRO A 295 -3.38 -24.57 -1.63
C PRO A 295 -2.52 -25.86 -1.55
N PRO A 296 -1.65 -25.97 -0.54
CA PRO A 296 -0.94 -27.22 -0.27
C PRO A 296 -1.92 -28.32 0.17
N HIS A 297 -1.57 -29.58 -0.07
CA HIS A 297 -2.35 -30.72 0.40
C HIS A 297 -2.11 -30.94 1.91
N GLY A 298 -3.13 -30.73 2.76
CA GLY A 298 -3.06 -31.06 4.20
C GLY A 298 -3.99 -30.22 5.08
N GLN A 299 -4.23 -30.69 6.31
CA GLN A 299 -5.05 -29.97 7.29
C GLN A 299 -4.21 -28.88 7.99
N LEU A 300 -4.35 -27.63 7.53
CA LEU A 300 -3.65 -26.48 8.10
C LEU A 300 -4.37 -25.92 9.34
N THR A 301 -3.60 -25.40 10.28
CA THR A 301 -4.11 -24.60 11.40
C THR A 301 -3.57 -23.18 11.29
N LEU A 302 -4.38 -22.22 11.73
CA LEU A 302 -4.02 -20.81 11.68
C LEU A 302 -2.75 -20.54 12.51
N GLU A 303 -2.62 -21.22 13.65
CA GLU A 303 -1.44 -21.16 14.51
C GLU A 303 -0.18 -21.66 13.81
N SER A 304 -0.22 -22.79 13.10
CA SER A 304 0.95 -23.29 12.37
C SER A 304 1.31 -22.42 11.17
N CYS A 305 0.30 -21.88 10.47
CA CYS A 305 0.53 -20.92 9.40
C CYS A 305 1.21 -19.63 9.90
N PHE A 306 0.76 -19.08 11.03
CA PHE A 306 1.39 -17.90 11.61
C PHE A 306 2.77 -18.18 12.17
N HIS A 307 3.01 -19.35 12.78
CA HIS A 307 4.34 -19.76 13.22
C HIS A 307 5.33 -19.79 12.04
N ASN A 308 4.96 -20.47 10.95
CA ASN A 308 5.76 -20.50 9.72
C ASN A 308 6.00 -19.09 9.14
N LEU A 309 5.00 -18.22 9.21
CA LEU A 309 5.14 -16.84 8.75
C LEU A 309 6.15 -16.06 9.60
N VAL A 310 6.12 -16.20 10.93
CA VAL A 310 7.10 -15.58 11.84
C VAL A 310 8.49 -16.11 11.56
N ASP A 311 8.65 -17.42 11.35
CA ASP A 311 9.95 -18.01 11.03
C ASP A 311 10.50 -17.45 9.71
N LYS A 312 9.67 -17.26 8.70
CA LYS A 312 10.05 -16.61 7.43
C LYS A 312 10.43 -15.15 7.61
N LEU A 313 9.71 -14.41 8.45
CA LEU A 313 10.07 -13.02 8.77
C LEU A 313 11.41 -12.96 9.51
N ASN A 314 11.64 -13.86 10.46
CA ASN A 314 12.90 -13.95 11.20
C ASN A 314 14.07 -14.32 10.27
N ALA A 315 13.87 -15.28 9.36
CA ALA A 315 14.89 -15.68 8.40
C ALA A 315 15.31 -14.53 7.44
N ARG A 316 14.41 -13.58 7.18
CA ARG A 316 14.70 -12.37 6.39
C ARG A 316 15.34 -11.25 7.22
N ASP A 317 15.24 -11.30 8.54
CA ASP A 317 15.88 -10.34 9.44
C ASP A 317 17.36 -10.72 9.64
N ASP A 318 18.21 -10.22 8.74
CA ASP A 318 19.65 -10.36 8.82
C ASP A 318 20.34 -9.26 9.65
N GLY A 319 19.55 -8.41 10.32
CA GLY A 319 19.98 -7.26 11.08
C GLY A 319 20.59 -6.11 10.25
N GLN A 320 20.58 -6.16 8.91
CA GLN A 320 21.03 -5.06 8.03
C GLN A 320 19.88 -4.29 7.40
N ASP A 321 18.82 -4.98 6.99
CA ASP A 321 17.62 -4.34 6.43
C ASP A 321 16.71 -3.86 7.57
N LEU A 322 16.67 -2.53 7.77
CA LEU A 322 15.78 -1.88 8.72
C LEU A 322 14.33 -2.31 8.55
N TYR A 323 13.85 -2.43 7.30
CA TYR A 323 12.45 -2.75 7.04
C TYR A 323 12.14 -4.22 7.34
N ALA A 324 13.11 -5.13 7.16
CA ALA A 324 12.98 -6.52 7.59
C ALA A 324 12.89 -6.63 9.11
N ILE A 325 13.75 -5.90 9.85
CA ILE A 325 13.72 -5.80 11.32
C ILE A 325 12.34 -5.31 11.80
N GLN A 326 11.83 -4.22 11.22
CA GLN A 326 10.52 -3.66 11.55
C GLN A 326 9.39 -4.66 11.27
N ARG A 327 9.38 -5.30 10.09
CA ARG A 327 8.35 -6.29 9.72
C ARG A 327 8.36 -7.51 10.63
N TYR A 328 9.54 -8.01 11.01
CA TYR A 328 9.65 -9.12 11.95
C TYR A 328 9.08 -8.76 13.33
N ALA A 329 9.47 -7.60 13.87
CA ALA A 329 9.03 -7.14 15.18
C ALA A 329 7.52 -6.86 15.25
N LEU A 330 6.99 -6.04 14.33
CA LEU A 330 5.55 -5.74 14.28
C LEU A 330 4.73 -6.94 13.83
N GLY A 331 5.23 -7.79 12.93
CA GLY A 331 4.56 -9.03 12.53
C GLY A 331 4.40 -10.01 13.70
N SER A 332 5.47 -10.21 14.48
CA SER A 332 5.44 -11.03 15.70
C SER A 332 4.47 -10.46 16.74
N THR A 333 4.46 -9.13 16.89
CA THR A 333 3.54 -8.43 17.80
C THR A 333 2.08 -8.57 17.36
N PHE A 334 1.82 -8.42 16.07
CA PHE A 334 0.50 -8.56 15.48
C PHE A 334 -0.10 -9.95 15.75
N ILE A 335 0.72 -11.00 15.63
CA ILE A 335 0.30 -12.37 15.93
C ILE A 335 0.04 -12.57 17.42
N ALA A 336 0.87 -11.97 18.29
CA ALA A 336 0.62 -11.96 19.73
C ALA A 336 -0.72 -11.29 20.07
N TRP A 337 -1.04 -10.16 19.41
CA TRP A 337 -2.34 -9.49 19.56
C TRP A 337 -3.51 -10.37 19.12
N LEU A 338 -3.40 -11.07 17.98
CA LEU A 338 -4.45 -12.00 17.52
C LEU A 338 -4.71 -13.11 18.53
N ALA A 339 -3.65 -13.63 19.17
CA ALA A 339 -3.76 -14.64 20.20
C ALA A 339 -4.38 -14.09 21.50
N GLU A 340 -3.88 -12.95 22.00
CA GLU A 340 -4.38 -12.30 23.23
C GLU A 340 -5.83 -11.84 23.10
N SER A 341 -6.21 -11.30 21.94
CA SER A 341 -7.58 -10.84 21.66
C SER A 341 -8.55 -11.97 21.32
N ARG A 342 -8.12 -13.24 21.36
CA ARG A 342 -8.89 -14.44 20.96
C ARG A 342 -9.37 -14.46 19.50
N LEU A 343 -8.98 -13.47 18.69
CA LEU A 343 -9.30 -13.36 17.26
C LEU A 343 -8.74 -14.54 16.48
N MET A 344 -7.59 -15.08 16.90
CA MET A 344 -7.01 -16.30 16.34
C MET A 344 -8.02 -17.46 16.31
N GLY A 345 -8.72 -17.70 17.42
CA GLY A 345 -9.71 -18.77 17.53
C GLY A 345 -10.96 -18.51 16.68
N VAL A 346 -11.40 -17.25 16.62
CA VAL A 346 -12.56 -16.81 15.82
C VAL A 346 -12.30 -16.96 14.33
N VAL A 347 -11.12 -16.56 13.86
CA VAL A 347 -10.73 -16.74 12.46
C VAL A 347 -10.55 -18.24 12.14
N GLN A 348 -9.99 -19.03 13.07
CA GLN A 348 -9.87 -20.47 12.88
C GLN A 348 -11.24 -21.18 12.81
N SER A 349 -12.25 -20.73 13.56
CA SER A 349 -13.59 -21.32 13.53
C SER A 349 -14.32 -21.06 12.21
N LEU A 350 -13.99 -19.96 11.52
CA LEU A 350 -14.46 -19.69 10.16
C LEU A 350 -14.13 -20.84 9.20
N PHE A 351 -12.93 -21.42 9.28
CA PHE A 351 -12.49 -22.50 8.38
C PHE A 351 -12.84 -23.91 8.89
N LYS A 352 -13.23 -24.06 10.15
CA LYS A 352 -13.68 -25.34 10.70
C LYS A 352 -15.17 -25.60 10.46
N ASN A 353 -15.99 -24.55 10.61
CA ASN A 353 -17.45 -24.67 10.71
C ASN A 353 -18.20 -24.26 9.43
N THR A 354 -17.48 -23.92 8.35
CA THR A 354 -18.05 -23.45 7.09
C THR A 354 -17.49 -24.27 5.92
N PRO A 355 -17.98 -24.10 4.68
CA PRO A 355 -17.43 -24.81 3.53
C PRO A 355 -16.09 -24.23 3.05
N LEU A 356 -15.52 -23.24 3.74
CA LEU A 356 -14.19 -22.70 3.48
C LEU A 356 -13.12 -23.59 4.12
N ASP A 357 -12.01 -23.83 3.42
CA ASP A 357 -10.85 -24.55 3.95
C ASP A 357 -9.64 -23.62 4.07
N LEU A 358 -8.84 -23.75 5.12
CA LEU A 358 -7.70 -22.86 5.32
C LEU A 358 -6.58 -23.25 4.35
N ALA A 359 -6.22 -22.34 3.44
CA ALA A 359 -5.19 -22.55 2.43
C ALA A 359 -3.83 -21.90 2.76
N GLY A 360 -3.79 -21.05 3.79
CA GLY A 360 -2.59 -20.30 4.18
C GLY A 360 -2.98 -18.99 4.88
N VAL A 361 -2.02 -18.10 5.11
CA VAL A 361 -2.26 -16.75 5.65
C VAL A 361 -1.40 -15.74 4.92
N MET A 362 -1.91 -14.52 4.76
CA MET A 362 -1.15 -13.38 4.21
C MET A 362 -1.19 -12.20 5.17
N LEU A 363 -0.05 -11.53 5.33
CA LEU A 363 0.02 -10.17 5.87
C LEU A 363 0.39 -9.23 4.72
N ALA A 364 -0.36 -8.14 4.62
CA ALA A 364 -0.06 -7.02 3.73
C ALA A 364 0.51 -5.89 4.56
N ASP A 365 1.81 -5.61 4.42
CA ASP A 365 2.44 -4.41 4.96
C ASP A 365 2.01 -3.21 4.10
N SER A 366 0.93 -2.57 4.53
CA SER A 366 0.36 -1.42 3.84
C SER A 366 1.11 -0.15 4.25
N GLY A 367 1.93 0.35 3.34
CA GLY A 367 2.68 1.59 3.54
C GLY A 367 1.81 2.85 3.63
N GLN A 368 0.48 2.75 3.61
CA GLN A 368 -0.35 3.95 3.68
C GLN A 368 -0.55 4.48 5.10
N GLY A 369 -0.10 3.78 6.14
CA GLY A 369 -0.33 4.23 7.53
C GLY A 369 -1.67 3.76 8.07
N PHE A 370 -1.94 4.12 9.32
CA PHE A 370 -3.18 3.72 9.99
C PHE A 370 -4.32 4.58 9.48
N THR A 371 -5.35 3.98 8.90
CA THR A 371 -6.47 4.75 8.32
C THR A 371 -7.42 5.31 9.38
N ARG A 372 -7.44 4.68 10.55
CA ARG A 372 -8.23 5.05 11.74
C ARG A 372 -7.70 4.29 12.95
N HIS A 373 -8.02 4.79 14.15
CA HIS A 373 -7.73 4.04 15.36
C HIS A 373 -8.79 2.94 15.54
N GLY A 374 -8.38 1.71 15.28
CA GLY A 374 -9.20 0.51 15.48
C GLY A 374 -8.61 -0.44 16.52
N ALA A 375 -9.13 -1.67 16.53
CA ALA A 375 -8.79 -2.72 17.48
C ALA A 375 -7.28 -2.94 17.64
N TRP A 376 -6.55 -2.94 16.52
CA TRP A 376 -5.09 -3.13 16.51
C TRP A 376 -4.35 -1.94 17.13
N SER A 377 -4.65 -0.71 16.72
CA SER A 377 -3.98 0.49 17.23
C SER A 377 -4.31 0.79 18.69
N GLN A 378 -5.53 0.51 19.14
CA GLN A 378 -5.90 0.64 20.55
C GLN A 378 -5.10 -0.34 21.41
N TRP A 379 -4.96 -1.59 20.97
CA TRP A 379 -4.12 -2.55 21.68
C TRP A 379 -2.64 -2.11 21.72
N LEU A 380 -2.14 -1.51 20.63
CA LEU A 380 -0.79 -0.94 20.62
C LEU A 380 -0.63 0.20 21.63
N GLU A 381 -1.60 1.09 21.73
CA GLU A 381 -1.63 2.16 22.75
C GLU A 381 -1.67 1.56 24.17
N GLU A 382 -2.56 0.61 24.43
CA GLU A 382 -2.71 -0.03 25.73
C GLU A 382 -1.44 -0.78 26.18
N ARG A 383 -0.73 -1.43 25.24
CA ARG A 383 0.47 -2.22 25.55
C ARG A 383 1.74 -1.39 25.57
N TYR A 384 1.92 -0.51 24.59
CA TYR A 384 3.17 0.22 24.39
C TYR A 384 3.11 1.68 24.79
N GLY A 385 1.95 2.24 25.10
CA GLY A 385 1.79 3.66 25.42
C GLY A 385 2.02 4.57 24.21
N ILE A 386 1.92 4.03 23.00
CA ILE A 386 2.05 4.79 21.75
C ILE A 386 0.83 4.52 20.89
N LEU A 387 0.12 5.59 20.55
CA LEU A 387 -0.96 5.57 19.59
C LEU A 387 -0.40 5.90 18.19
N PRO A 388 -0.43 4.97 17.22
CA PRO A 388 0.14 5.22 15.89
C PRO A 388 -0.55 6.39 15.17
N ALA A 389 0.19 7.25 14.47
CA ALA A 389 -0.42 8.36 13.73
C ALA A 389 -1.31 7.86 12.58
N LEU A 390 -2.34 8.66 12.30
CA LEU A 390 -3.26 8.40 11.20
C LEU A 390 -2.69 8.85 9.86
N SER A 391 -2.99 8.08 8.83
CA SER A 391 -2.74 8.44 7.45
C SER A 391 -3.55 9.67 7.05
N ALA A 392 -2.94 10.53 6.24
CA ALA A 392 -3.63 11.67 5.64
C ALA A 392 -4.69 11.27 4.58
N SER A 393 -4.66 10.02 4.10
CA SER A 393 -5.58 9.56 3.05
C SER A 393 -6.03 8.12 3.23
N ILE A 394 -7.31 7.86 2.99
CA ILE A 394 -7.87 6.50 2.94
C ILE A 394 -7.70 5.97 1.52
N VAL A 395 -6.83 4.99 1.34
CA VAL A 395 -6.58 4.30 0.06
C VAL A 395 -7.27 2.93 0.08
N MET A 396 -7.68 2.46 -1.09
CA MET A 396 -8.20 1.10 -1.25
C MET A 396 -7.13 0.08 -0.86
N PRO A 397 -7.46 -0.96 -0.07
CA PRO A 397 -6.53 -2.03 0.24
C PRO A 397 -5.98 -2.64 -1.06
N PRO A 398 -4.65 -2.69 -1.24
CA PRO A 398 -4.07 -3.23 -2.46
C PRO A 398 -4.37 -4.72 -2.59
N LEU A 399 -4.40 -5.25 -3.81
CA LEU A 399 -4.52 -6.68 -4.04
C LEU A 399 -3.14 -7.37 -4.01
N PRO A 400 -3.07 -8.66 -3.61
CA PRO A 400 -1.85 -9.43 -3.74
C PRO A 400 -1.33 -9.45 -5.18
N PRO A 401 0.00 -9.38 -5.37
CA PRO A 401 0.58 -9.48 -6.71
C PRO A 401 0.24 -10.84 -7.32
N LEU A 402 -0.06 -10.81 -8.61
CA LEU A 402 -0.30 -12.01 -9.40
C LEU A 402 1.02 -12.80 -9.53
N PRO A 403 1.02 -14.13 -9.38
CA PRO A 403 2.16 -14.94 -9.78
C PRO A 403 2.37 -14.74 -11.29
N LEU A 404 3.41 -14.02 -11.67
CA LEU A 404 3.83 -13.94 -13.07
C LEU A 404 4.39 -15.31 -13.46
N PRO A 405 4.08 -15.85 -14.65
CA PRO A 405 4.82 -16.99 -15.17
C PRO A 405 6.30 -16.60 -15.29
N PRO A 406 7.24 -17.56 -15.16
CA PRO A 406 8.63 -17.28 -15.43
C PRO A 406 8.75 -16.67 -16.83
N LEU A 407 9.54 -15.60 -16.96
CA LEU A 407 9.92 -15.08 -18.27
C LEU A 407 10.57 -16.25 -19.02
N ALA A 408 9.95 -16.70 -20.11
CA ALA A 408 10.62 -17.61 -21.02
C ALA A 408 11.88 -16.89 -21.49
N ASP A 409 13.06 -17.44 -21.22
CA ASP A 409 14.26 -17.00 -21.90
C ASP A 409 13.95 -17.01 -23.40
N PRO A 410 14.21 -15.92 -24.15
CA PRO A 410 14.08 -15.98 -25.59
C PRO A 410 15.01 -17.11 -26.03
N GLU A 411 14.46 -18.20 -26.59
CA GLU A 411 15.25 -19.30 -27.11
C GLU A 411 16.27 -18.73 -28.08
N THR A 412 17.48 -18.51 -27.58
CA THR A 412 18.61 -18.05 -28.35
C THR A 412 19.16 -19.24 -29.11
N THR A 413 18.38 -19.77 -30.05
CA THR A 413 18.92 -20.58 -31.13
C THR A 413 19.53 -19.61 -32.14
N TRP A 414 20.82 -19.34 -31.98
CA TRP A 414 21.55 -18.65 -33.05
C TRP A 414 21.59 -19.62 -34.23
N PRO A 415 21.00 -19.31 -35.39
CA PRO A 415 21.28 -20.10 -36.58
C PRO A 415 22.79 -20.00 -36.85
N ALA A 416 23.41 -21.15 -37.12
CA ALA A 416 24.85 -21.23 -37.40
C ALA A 416 25.27 -20.17 -38.43
N PRO A 417 26.45 -19.55 -38.30
CA PRO A 417 26.87 -18.47 -39.17
C PRO A 417 26.91 -18.94 -40.63
N VAL A 418 25.98 -18.43 -41.42
CA VAL A 418 25.97 -18.62 -42.87
C VAL A 418 27.20 -17.92 -43.44
N SER A 419 28.06 -18.68 -44.12
CA SER A 419 29.25 -18.14 -44.79
C SER A 419 28.84 -17.14 -45.87
N LEU A 420 29.32 -15.90 -45.74
CA LEU A 420 29.10 -14.82 -46.71
C LEU A 420 29.83 -15.12 -48.02
N VAL A 421 29.10 -15.53 -49.05
CA VAL A 421 29.56 -15.51 -50.44
C VAL A 421 29.52 -14.06 -50.93
N LYS A 422 30.67 -13.52 -51.38
CA LYS A 422 30.77 -12.16 -51.93
C LYS A 422 29.93 -12.02 -53.22
N PRO A 423 29.15 -10.93 -53.39
CA PRO A 423 28.40 -10.72 -54.62
C PRO A 423 29.31 -10.16 -55.74
N GLY A 424 29.23 -10.78 -56.92
CA GLY A 424 29.68 -10.19 -58.19
C GLY A 424 28.66 -9.20 -58.76
N PRO A 425 29.05 -8.29 -59.67
CA PRO A 425 28.25 -7.13 -60.02
C PRO A 425 27.06 -7.49 -60.91
N ARG A 426 25.87 -6.96 -60.60
CA ARG A 426 24.67 -7.10 -61.43
C ARG A 426 24.26 -5.79 -62.10
N ARG A 427 24.03 -5.91 -63.41
CA ARG A 427 23.42 -4.91 -64.31
C ARG A 427 21.96 -4.63 -63.93
N ARG A 428 21.56 -3.40 -64.23
CA ARG A 428 20.23 -2.80 -64.04
C ARG A 428 19.20 -3.35 -65.05
N SER A 429 17.96 -3.56 -64.59
CA SER A 429 16.76 -3.14 -65.35
C SER A 429 15.52 -3.16 -64.46
N ALA A 430 14.71 -2.12 -64.63
CA ALA A 430 13.54 -1.74 -63.85
C ALA A 430 12.31 -2.59 -64.16
N LEU A 431 11.60 -3.04 -63.11
CA LEU A 431 10.17 -3.42 -63.09
C LEU A 431 9.86 -4.01 -61.69
N PRO A 432 9.69 -3.16 -60.65
CA PRO A 432 8.42 -3.21 -59.92
C PRO A 432 8.08 -1.88 -59.21
N ALA A 433 7.84 -0.80 -59.96
CA ALA A 433 7.34 0.46 -59.38
C ALA A 433 5.80 0.51 -59.27
N ILE A 434 5.09 -0.49 -59.83
CA ILE A 434 3.62 -0.46 -59.97
C ILE A 434 2.91 -1.17 -58.81
N ILE A 435 3.57 -2.09 -58.10
CA ILE A 435 2.97 -2.86 -56.99
C ILE A 435 2.99 -2.05 -55.67
N ALA A 436 3.99 -1.18 -55.49
CA ALA A 436 4.10 -0.34 -54.28
C ALA A 436 3.04 0.76 -54.20
N LEU A 437 2.54 1.25 -55.34
CA LEU A 437 1.57 2.35 -55.39
C LEU A 437 0.14 1.89 -55.06
N LEU A 438 -0.19 0.63 -55.32
CA LEU A 438 -1.51 0.05 -55.01
C LEU A 438 -1.65 -0.34 -53.53
N LEU A 439 -0.56 -0.70 -52.86
CA LEU A 439 -0.56 -1.00 -51.42
C LEU A 439 -0.66 0.27 -50.54
N LEU A 440 -0.18 1.41 -51.04
CA LEU A 440 -0.19 2.68 -50.30
C LEU A 440 -1.58 3.34 -50.26
N LEU A 441 -2.45 3.06 -51.25
CA LEU A 441 -3.83 3.53 -51.28
C LEU A 441 -4.77 2.71 -50.37
N ALA A 442 -4.46 1.44 -50.10
CA ALA A 442 -5.23 0.61 -49.18
C ALA A 442 -4.99 0.98 -47.69
N CYS A 443 -3.88 1.62 -47.35
CA CYS A 443 -3.56 2.05 -45.99
C CYS A 443 -4.24 3.37 -45.56
N LEU A 444 -4.82 4.16 -46.48
CA LEU A 444 -5.44 5.44 -46.12
C LEU A 444 -6.92 5.35 -45.70
N ALA A 445 -7.57 4.18 -45.84
CA ALA A 445 -8.97 4.00 -45.43
C ALA A 445 -9.16 3.35 -44.04
N GLY A 446 -8.10 2.81 -43.41
CA GLY A 446 -8.20 2.11 -42.12
C GLY A 446 -7.74 2.93 -40.89
N GLY A 447 -7.12 4.10 -41.11
CA GLY A 447 -6.35 4.80 -40.08
C GLY A 447 -7.13 5.70 -39.11
N VAL A 448 -8.43 5.93 -39.30
CA VAL A 448 -9.16 6.95 -38.51
C VAL A 448 -10.07 6.36 -37.40
N TYR A 449 -10.30 5.05 -37.36
CA TYR A 449 -11.23 4.46 -36.37
C TYR A 449 -10.57 3.94 -35.06
N SER A 450 -9.24 3.89 -35.00
CA SER A 450 -8.51 3.28 -33.86
C SER A 450 -7.83 4.30 -32.91
N SER A 451 -7.65 5.56 -33.33
CA SER A 451 -6.77 6.49 -32.61
C SER A 451 -7.44 7.40 -31.57
N VAL A 452 -8.73 7.25 -31.28
CA VAL A 452 -9.45 8.11 -30.30
C VAL A 452 -9.82 7.39 -29.00
N ARG A 453 -9.48 6.09 -28.83
CA ARG A 453 -9.89 5.32 -27.63
C ARG A 453 -8.81 5.04 -26.58
N HIS A 454 -7.56 5.47 -26.75
CA HIS A 454 -6.48 5.20 -25.77
C HIS A 454 -6.09 6.37 -24.85
N ASN A 455 -6.54 7.60 -25.10
CA ASN A 455 -6.09 8.75 -24.30
C ASN A 455 -7.00 9.13 -23.10
N ILE A 456 -8.04 8.36 -22.78
CA ILE A 456 -8.95 8.73 -21.66
C ILE A 456 -8.51 8.10 -20.31
N GLY A 457 -7.73 7.01 -20.35
CA GLY A 457 -7.22 6.33 -19.14
C GLY A 457 -6.06 7.07 -18.48
N GLU A 458 -5.06 7.46 -19.26
CA GLU A 458 -3.85 8.14 -18.75
C GLU A 458 -4.14 9.54 -18.20
N ILE A 459 -5.08 10.28 -18.80
CA ILE A 459 -5.40 11.63 -18.33
C ILE A 459 -6.20 11.59 -17.02
N ARG A 460 -6.92 10.50 -16.72
CA ARG A 460 -7.68 10.33 -15.47
C ARG A 460 -6.76 10.14 -14.25
N GLU A 461 -5.61 9.50 -14.45
CA GLU A 461 -4.56 9.40 -13.41
C GLU A 461 -3.78 10.71 -13.26
N GLN A 462 -3.51 11.43 -14.35
CA GLN A 462 -2.91 12.76 -14.28
C GLN A 462 -3.81 13.75 -13.52
N ILE A 463 -5.12 13.80 -13.80
CA ILE A 463 -6.08 14.69 -13.09
C ILE A 463 -6.13 14.37 -11.58
N ARG A 464 -5.95 13.11 -11.18
CA ARG A 464 -5.91 12.69 -9.77
C ARG A 464 -4.67 13.26 -9.05
N GLN A 465 -3.53 13.30 -9.73
CA GLN A 465 -2.29 13.92 -9.24
C GLN A 465 -2.35 15.45 -9.20
N PHE A 466 -3.19 16.11 -10.01
CA PHE A 466 -3.35 17.58 -10.03
C PHE A 466 -4.38 18.12 -9.02
N SER A 467 -5.22 17.27 -8.44
CA SER A 467 -6.19 17.67 -7.40
C SER A 467 -5.62 18.33 -6.12
N PRO A 468 -4.36 18.09 -5.66
CA PRO A 468 -3.79 18.80 -4.52
C PRO A 468 -3.21 20.19 -4.86
N LEU A 469 -3.06 20.57 -6.14
CA LEU A 469 -2.34 21.80 -6.51
C LEU A 469 -3.13 23.09 -6.29
N ARG A 470 -4.39 23.03 -5.85
CA ARG A 470 -5.18 24.24 -5.54
C ARG A 470 -4.64 25.06 -4.35
N LYS A 471 -3.75 24.50 -3.52
CA LYS A 471 -3.22 25.23 -2.35
C LYS A 471 -1.92 25.99 -2.59
N ASN A 472 -1.17 25.73 -3.67
CA ASN A 472 0.20 26.28 -3.84
C ASN A 472 0.48 26.95 -5.20
N VAL A 473 -0.52 27.27 -6.02
CA VAL A 473 -0.28 28.15 -7.17
C VAL A 473 -0.26 29.59 -6.68
N ALA A 474 0.92 30.19 -6.65
CA ALA A 474 1.15 31.60 -6.37
C ALA A 474 0.28 32.47 -7.30
N ALA A 475 -0.18 33.59 -6.76
CA ALA A 475 -1.16 34.52 -7.33
C ALA A 475 -0.76 35.21 -8.66
N ASP A 476 0.29 34.77 -9.34
CA ASP A 476 0.85 35.43 -10.53
C ASP A 476 0.60 34.71 -11.86
N ASP A 477 0.07 33.49 -11.88
CA ASP A 477 -0.33 32.79 -13.11
C ASP A 477 -1.86 32.78 -13.26
N ALA A 478 -2.37 33.92 -13.72
CA ALA A 478 -3.78 34.10 -14.07
C ALA A 478 -4.21 33.15 -15.19
N SER A 479 -4.89 32.05 -14.87
CA SER A 479 -5.91 31.40 -15.73
C SER A 479 -6.62 30.20 -15.08
N LEU A 480 -6.91 30.28 -13.77
CA LEU A 480 -8.07 29.55 -13.23
C LEU A 480 -9.30 30.34 -13.68
N PHE A 481 -10.13 29.79 -14.57
CA PHE A 481 -11.41 30.39 -14.93
C PHE A 481 -12.52 29.70 -14.12
N PRO A 482 -12.76 30.09 -12.85
CA PRO A 482 -14.07 29.84 -12.29
C PRO A 482 -15.07 30.64 -13.12
N LEU A 483 -16.02 29.97 -13.77
CA LEU A 483 -17.18 30.66 -14.35
C LEU A 483 -18.14 31.21 -13.26
N ALA A 484 -17.78 31.04 -11.98
CA ALA A 484 -18.32 31.82 -10.88
C ALA A 484 -17.57 33.15 -10.87
N ASP A 485 -18.20 34.27 -11.17
CA ASP A 485 -18.62 35.08 -10.02
C ASP A 485 -19.89 35.93 -10.19
N THR A 486 -20.66 35.86 -11.28
CA THR A 486 -21.89 36.69 -11.34
C THR A 486 -23.10 36.14 -12.09
N VAL A 487 -23.00 35.10 -12.92
CA VAL A 487 -24.15 34.64 -13.73
C VAL A 487 -24.34 33.12 -13.62
N PRO A 488 -25.49 32.63 -13.13
CA PRO A 488 -25.78 31.20 -13.10
C PRO A 488 -25.87 30.64 -14.51
N LEU A 489 -24.99 29.69 -14.85
CA LEU A 489 -24.94 29.10 -16.19
C LEU A 489 -26.11 28.15 -16.49
N PHE A 490 -26.75 27.62 -15.44
CA PHE A 490 -27.77 26.60 -15.53
C PHE A 490 -28.95 26.93 -14.63
N ALA A 491 -30.15 26.55 -15.06
CA ALA A 491 -31.32 26.59 -14.19
C ALA A 491 -31.19 25.59 -13.02
N ASN A 492 -31.92 25.86 -11.93
CA ASN A 492 -31.90 24.97 -10.76
C ASN A 492 -32.33 23.54 -11.14
N GLY A 493 -31.60 22.53 -10.65
CA GLY A 493 -31.84 21.12 -10.98
C GLY A 493 -31.66 20.73 -12.45
N SER A 494 -31.15 21.62 -13.30
CA SER A 494 -31.02 21.39 -14.75
C SER A 494 -29.57 21.46 -15.23
N SER A 495 -29.30 20.76 -16.34
CA SER A 495 -28.09 20.88 -17.15
C SER A 495 -28.32 21.72 -18.42
N ASN A 496 -29.49 22.33 -18.59
CA ASN A 496 -29.75 23.21 -19.73
C ASN A 496 -29.14 24.59 -19.48
N LEU A 497 -28.38 25.08 -20.47
CA LEU A 497 -27.82 26.42 -20.45
C LEU A 497 -28.94 27.47 -20.47
N MET A 498 -28.82 28.47 -19.61
CA MET A 498 -29.70 29.64 -19.66
C MET A 498 -29.34 30.53 -20.87
N PRO A 499 -30.29 31.32 -21.40
CA PRO A 499 -30.01 32.21 -22.53
C PRO A 499 -28.84 33.19 -22.29
N ASP A 500 -28.67 33.66 -21.06
CA ASP A 500 -27.58 34.58 -20.71
C ASP A 500 -26.22 33.87 -20.50
N SER A 501 -26.20 32.54 -20.35
CA SER A 501 -24.98 31.75 -20.17
C SER A 501 -24.06 31.82 -21.38
N GLU A 502 -24.64 31.98 -22.57
CA GLU A 502 -23.90 32.04 -23.83
C GLU A 502 -22.93 33.22 -23.87
N LYS A 503 -23.33 34.39 -23.35
CA LYS A 503 -22.46 35.57 -23.28
C LYS A 503 -21.24 35.32 -22.40
N THR A 504 -21.45 34.66 -21.26
CA THR A 504 -20.37 34.30 -20.32
C THR A 504 -19.45 33.23 -20.90
N LEU A 505 -19.99 32.26 -21.65
CA LEU A 505 -19.16 31.24 -22.29
C LEU A 505 -18.39 31.79 -23.50
N LEU A 506 -18.93 32.77 -24.23
CA LEU A 506 -18.22 33.40 -25.34
C LEU A 506 -16.96 34.16 -24.90
N THR A 507 -16.87 34.63 -23.65
CA THR A 507 -15.66 35.33 -23.17
C THR A 507 -14.45 34.40 -23.02
N ILE A 508 -14.66 33.08 -22.85
CA ILE A 508 -13.56 32.12 -22.68
C ILE A 508 -13.06 31.53 -24.00
N VAL A 509 -13.88 31.57 -25.06
CA VAL A 509 -13.55 31.02 -26.39
C VAL A 509 -12.22 31.56 -26.95
N PRO A 510 -11.93 32.88 -26.92
CA PRO A 510 -10.66 33.41 -27.42
C PRO A 510 -9.45 32.92 -26.63
N VAL A 511 -9.61 32.64 -25.33
CA VAL A 511 -8.51 32.15 -24.48
C VAL A 511 -8.17 30.72 -24.84
N ILE A 512 -9.18 29.86 -24.93
CA ILE A 512 -8.99 28.43 -25.27
C ILE A 512 -8.37 28.33 -26.68
N ARG A 513 -8.83 29.15 -27.63
CA ARG A 513 -8.26 29.18 -29.00
C ARG A 513 -6.81 29.64 -29.07
N ARG A 514 -6.29 30.40 -28.09
CA ARG A 514 -4.87 30.80 -28.04
C ARG A 514 -3.95 29.68 -27.56
N SER A 515 -4.49 28.60 -27.01
CA SER A 515 -3.73 27.44 -26.56
C SER A 515 -4.30 26.13 -27.13
N PRO A 516 -4.34 25.97 -28.48
CA PRO A 516 -4.92 24.80 -29.14
C PRO A 516 -4.17 23.50 -28.84
N GLU A 517 -2.98 23.57 -28.26
CA GLU A 517 -2.16 22.44 -27.86
C GLU A 517 -2.42 21.92 -26.44
N LYS A 518 -3.21 22.65 -25.64
CA LYS A 518 -3.54 22.28 -24.25
C LYS A 518 -4.80 21.43 -24.19
N THR A 519 -4.84 20.53 -23.20
CA THR A 519 -6.04 19.79 -22.80
C THR A 519 -6.73 20.56 -21.68
N PHE A 520 -8.05 20.64 -21.68
CA PHE A 520 -8.84 21.36 -20.69
C PHE A 520 -9.70 20.38 -19.89
N LEU A 521 -9.60 20.46 -18.56
CA LEU A 521 -10.48 19.75 -17.62
C LEU A 521 -11.67 20.66 -17.26
N ILE A 522 -12.87 20.14 -17.44
CA ILE A 522 -14.15 20.80 -17.15
C ILE A 522 -14.78 20.08 -15.97
N ILE A 523 -14.88 20.74 -14.82
CA ILE A 523 -15.43 20.16 -13.60
C ILE A 523 -16.79 20.80 -13.30
N GLY A 524 -17.83 19.99 -13.27
CA GLY A 524 -19.16 20.43 -12.84
C GLY A 524 -19.34 20.27 -11.34
N HIS A 525 -20.01 21.23 -10.71
CA HIS A 525 -20.39 21.21 -9.30
C HIS A 525 -21.91 21.38 -9.12
N SER A 526 -22.43 20.82 -8.03
CA SER A 526 -23.80 21.03 -7.56
C SER A 526 -23.79 21.66 -6.16
N ASP A 527 -24.93 22.20 -5.75
CA ASP A 527 -25.18 22.50 -4.34
C ASP A 527 -25.63 21.23 -3.60
N SER A 528 -25.80 21.32 -2.28
CA SER A 528 -26.22 20.21 -1.44
C SER A 528 -27.74 19.90 -1.50
N THR A 529 -28.47 20.42 -2.49
CA THR A 529 -29.91 20.15 -2.62
C THR A 529 -30.13 18.90 -3.48
N GLY A 530 -30.56 17.81 -2.84
CA GLY A 530 -30.79 16.51 -3.50
C GLY A 530 -29.94 15.39 -2.90
N SER A 531 -29.99 14.20 -3.52
CA SER A 531 -29.13 13.08 -3.12
C SER A 531 -27.72 13.23 -3.71
N ALA A 532 -26.72 12.64 -3.05
CA ALA A 532 -25.36 12.63 -3.57
C ALA A 532 -25.28 12.02 -4.98
N ALA A 533 -26.04 10.96 -5.26
CA ALA A 533 -26.10 10.32 -6.59
C ALA A 533 -26.69 11.26 -7.66
N THR A 534 -27.78 11.97 -7.33
CA THR A 534 -28.38 12.95 -8.25
C THR A 534 -27.48 14.15 -8.48
N ASN A 535 -26.80 14.63 -7.44
CA ASN A 535 -25.84 15.74 -7.54
C ASN A 535 -24.63 15.36 -8.40
N MET A 536 -24.14 14.12 -8.24
CA MET A 536 -23.06 13.59 -9.07
C MET A 536 -23.48 13.51 -10.54
N ALA A 537 -24.64 12.91 -10.84
CA ALA A 537 -25.15 12.81 -12.21
C ALA A 537 -25.40 14.19 -12.84
N LEU A 538 -26.02 15.11 -12.10
CA LEU A 538 -26.31 16.47 -12.58
C LEU A 538 -25.04 17.27 -12.87
N SER A 539 -24.06 17.20 -11.98
CA SER A 539 -22.78 17.89 -12.14
C SER A 539 -21.98 17.36 -13.33
N ALA A 540 -21.96 16.04 -13.54
CA ALA A 540 -21.34 15.43 -14.72
C ALA A 540 -22.06 15.84 -16.03
N ALA A 541 -23.39 15.85 -16.02
CA ALA A 541 -24.19 16.31 -17.17
C ALA A 541 -23.91 17.78 -17.52
N ARG A 542 -23.77 18.66 -16.52
CA ARG A 542 -23.39 20.07 -16.74
C ARG A 542 -22.00 20.20 -17.37
N ALA A 543 -21.01 19.46 -16.89
CA ALA A 543 -19.67 19.47 -17.46
C ALA A 543 -19.69 19.01 -18.93
N GLN A 544 -20.49 17.99 -19.24
CA GLN A 544 -20.67 17.47 -20.60
C GLN A 544 -21.31 18.51 -21.53
N VAL A 545 -22.34 19.25 -21.08
CA VAL A 545 -22.97 20.31 -21.86
C VAL A 545 -21.99 21.45 -22.17
N ILE A 546 -21.14 21.84 -21.21
CA ILE A 546 -20.08 22.84 -21.46
C ILE A 546 -19.06 22.32 -22.46
N LYS A 547 -18.65 21.06 -22.38
CA LYS A 547 -17.76 20.44 -23.37
C LYS A 547 -18.32 20.52 -24.77
N GLU A 548 -19.57 20.10 -24.97
CA GLU A 548 -20.23 20.11 -26.27
C GLU A 548 -20.34 21.53 -26.83
N TRP A 549 -20.71 22.48 -25.97
CA TRP A 549 -20.78 23.90 -26.34
C TRP A 549 -19.40 24.45 -26.76
N LEU A 550 -18.34 24.15 -25.99
CA LEU A 550 -16.98 24.61 -26.29
C LEU A 550 -16.44 23.99 -27.58
N VAL A 551 -16.70 22.71 -27.85
CA VAL A 551 -16.32 22.07 -29.11
C VAL A 551 -16.96 22.79 -30.30
N ALA A 552 -18.26 23.08 -30.22
CA ALA A 552 -18.98 23.78 -31.27
C ALA A 552 -18.47 25.22 -31.53
N HIS A 553 -18.07 25.95 -30.48
CA HIS A 553 -17.70 27.37 -30.59
C HIS A 553 -16.21 27.63 -30.72
N THR A 554 -15.35 26.69 -30.30
CA THR A 554 -13.89 26.81 -30.45
C THR A 554 -13.39 26.18 -31.75
N GLY A 555 -14.03 25.11 -32.23
CA GLY A 555 -13.57 24.30 -33.35
C GLY A 555 -12.45 23.31 -33.00
N LEU A 556 -12.12 23.18 -31.71
CA LEU A 556 -11.11 22.24 -31.23
C LEU A 556 -11.68 20.80 -31.12
N PRO A 557 -10.84 19.77 -31.29
CA PRO A 557 -11.27 18.37 -31.17
C PRO A 557 -11.88 18.07 -29.81
N ALA A 558 -12.96 17.29 -29.77
CA ALA A 558 -13.62 16.88 -28.52
C ALA A 558 -12.70 16.13 -27.53
N GLY A 559 -11.61 15.54 -28.03
CA GLY A 559 -10.58 14.89 -27.22
C GLY A 559 -9.74 15.84 -26.36
N GLN A 560 -9.74 17.15 -26.66
CA GLN A 560 -9.03 18.16 -25.86
C GLN A 560 -9.80 18.61 -24.63
N PHE A 561 -11.07 18.19 -24.49
CA PHE A 561 -11.91 18.56 -23.35
C PHE A 561 -12.27 17.30 -22.55
N ILE A 562 -11.93 17.31 -21.27
CA ILE A 562 -12.20 16.22 -20.34
C ILE A 562 -13.21 16.71 -19.32
N THR A 563 -14.16 15.87 -18.94
CA THR A 563 -15.26 16.25 -18.05
C THR A 563 -15.23 15.44 -16.77
N GLU A 564 -15.40 16.11 -15.63
CA GLU A 564 -15.55 15.49 -14.31
C GLU A 564 -16.81 16.05 -13.62
N GLY A 565 -17.60 15.19 -12.98
CA GLY A 565 -18.64 15.60 -12.05
C GLY A 565 -18.10 15.54 -10.62
N ALA A 566 -18.22 16.62 -9.85
CA ALA A 566 -17.79 16.66 -8.45
C ALA A 566 -18.97 16.57 -7.47
N GLY A 567 -20.22 16.56 -7.95
CA GLY A 567 -21.40 16.64 -7.10
C GLY A 567 -21.36 17.84 -6.16
N ASP A 568 -21.83 17.63 -4.93
CA ASP A 568 -21.81 18.57 -3.82
C ASP A 568 -20.57 18.42 -2.91
N THR A 569 -19.60 17.59 -3.29
CA THR A 569 -18.46 17.20 -2.44
C THR A 569 -17.39 18.27 -2.26
N ARG A 570 -17.42 19.35 -3.05
CA ARG A 570 -16.42 20.43 -3.06
C ARG A 570 -17.09 21.83 -3.03
N PRO A 571 -17.80 22.20 -1.95
CA PRO A 571 -18.42 23.51 -1.82
C PRO A 571 -17.37 24.61 -1.65
N ILE A 572 -17.60 25.77 -2.25
CA ILE A 572 -16.78 26.99 -2.09
C ILE A 572 -17.48 28.05 -1.24
N ALA A 573 -18.79 27.88 -0.99
CA ALA A 573 -19.61 28.78 -0.20
C ALA A 573 -20.61 28.00 0.68
N ASN A 574 -21.21 28.67 1.65
CA ASN A 574 -22.14 28.02 2.57
C ASN A 574 -23.43 27.59 1.84
N ASN A 575 -23.69 26.28 1.81
CA ASN A 575 -24.89 25.68 1.23
C ASN A 575 -26.20 26.01 1.98
N ASP A 576 -26.13 26.57 3.18
CA ASP A 576 -27.33 26.96 3.95
C ASP A 576 -28.00 28.21 3.34
N THR A 577 -27.24 29.05 2.64
CA THR A 577 -27.73 30.30 2.02
C THR A 577 -28.10 30.11 0.55
N LYS A 578 -29.08 30.86 0.03
CA LYS A 578 -29.45 30.78 -1.41
C LYS A 578 -28.29 31.23 -2.29
N GLU A 579 -27.58 32.24 -1.83
CA GLU A 579 -26.44 32.88 -2.47
C GLU A 579 -25.25 31.90 -2.53
N GLY A 580 -24.91 31.26 -1.41
CA GLY A 580 -23.85 30.25 -1.38
C GLY A 580 -24.17 28.99 -2.20
N ARG A 581 -25.44 28.56 -2.24
CA ARG A 581 -25.86 27.50 -3.17
C ARG A 581 -25.68 27.92 -4.63
N ALA A 582 -25.97 29.16 -4.98
CA ALA A 582 -25.74 29.66 -6.33
C ALA A 582 -24.26 29.63 -6.72
N GLN A 583 -23.35 29.97 -5.80
CA GLN A 583 -21.91 29.87 -6.00
C GLN A 583 -21.42 28.42 -6.11
N ASN A 584 -22.06 27.48 -5.40
CA ASN A 584 -21.71 26.06 -5.47
C ASN A 584 -22.18 25.37 -6.77
N ARG A 585 -23.24 25.88 -7.43
CA ARG A 585 -23.70 25.43 -8.76
C ARG A 585 -22.84 26.02 -9.89
N ARG A 586 -21.56 25.68 -9.93
CA ARG A 586 -20.57 26.23 -10.88
C ARG A 586 -19.97 25.18 -11.81
N VAL A 587 -19.27 25.66 -12.83
CA VAL A 587 -18.36 24.86 -13.66
C VAL A 587 -16.98 25.51 -13.64
N GLU A 588 -15.94 24.71 -13.44
CA GLU A 588 -14.54 25.13 -13.51
C GLU A 588 -13.92 24.61 -14.81
N ILE A 589 -13.15 25.45 -15.52
CA ILE A 589 -12.39 25.04 -16.71
C ILE A 589 -10.91 25.29 -16.42
N ILE A 590 -10.14 24.21 -16.42
CA ILE A 590 -8.73 24.19 -15.98
C ILE A 590 -7.86 23.72 -17.16
N PRO A 591 -6.92 24.54 -17.65
CA PRO A 591 -5.92 24.05 -18.59
C PRO A 591 -4.97 23.08 -17.90
N LEU A 592 -4.79 21.89 -18.46
CA LEU A 592 -3.84 20.90 -17.98
C LEU A 592 -2.45 21.18 -18.58
N PRO A 593 -1.37 21.11 -17.78
CA PRO A 593 -0.01 21.15 -18.29
C PRO A 593 0.27 19.91 -19.15
N ARG A 594 1.23 20.04 -20.08
CA ARG A 594 1.64 18.97 -20.99
C ARG A 594 2.31 17.81 -20.28
#